data_AF-A0A183I4R7-F1
#
_entry.id   AF-A0A183I4R7-F1
#
_cell.length_a   1.000
_cell.length_b   1.000
_cell.length_c   1.000
_cell.angle_alpha   90.00
_cell.angle_beta   90.00
_cell.angle_gamma   90.00
#
_symmetry.space_group_name_H-M   'P 1'
#
loop_
_entity.id
_entity.type
_entity.pdbx_description
1 polymer ?
#
loop_
_entity_poly.entity_id
_entity_poly.type
_entity_poly.pdbx_seq_one_letter_code
_entity_poly.pdbx_strand_id
1 'polypeptide(L)'
;MWIFVNALIENPTFDSQTKETMTLQSKNFGSTCELSEKFIQAALKCGIVEAIMAWVRFKQQETLDKKCSSKKTSKLKGVPKLEDANDAGTKNSAQCTLILTEGDSAKSLAVSGLGVVGRDKYGVFPLRGKMLNVREGNHKQIMENAEVNALLKIIGLQYRLKYDKEEDMKTLRYGKIMVMADQDQDGSHIKGLVINFIHYNWPALIRRNFVEEFITPIVKATKGKEEFSFFSLPEYKEWLNNTDNWKTYRIKYYKGINFMVWLTHICCNAIIVIVMLSFCCKPTFIGLGTSTSKEAKEYFMDMRRHRIQFRYGGEEDDNALDMAFSKKKIEERKIWLTNWMAERRSRRENGLTEEYLYDKDTHVVSFKDFVNKELVLFSNCDNERSIPSLVDGLKPGQRKVLFTCFKRADKKEVKVAQLAGAVGEMSAYHHGEASLMSTIVNLAQDFVGSNNINLLLPIGQFGTRLQGGKDSASPRYIFTQLNPVTKALFPSVDENVLRFLFEENQKIEPEWYCPVIPTVLVNGAEGIGTAWSTKVPCYNPREIVENMRALIDGKEPKPLMPWYKHFRGTIEQLDDQRFVCNGEVAVINNETIEITELPIRTWTQVYKETVLVPMMDGNDKQPAIIT
;
A
#
# COMPACT_ATOMS: atom_id res chain seq x y z
N MET A 1 -0.87 32.35 31.20
CA MET A 1 0.45 32.30 31.85
C MET A 1 0.57 33.53 32.73
N TRP A 2 0.99 33.36 33.98
CA TRP A 2 1.36 34.48 34.84
C TRP A 2 2.87 34.47 35.01
N ILE A 3 3.49 35.60 34.72
CA ILE A 3 4.93 35.80 34.89
C ILE A 3 5.09 36.84 35.97
N PHE A 4 5.83 36.47 37.02
CA PHE A 4 6.23 37.39 38.07
C PHE A 4 7.70 37.75 37.81
N VAL A 5 7.96 39.04 37.62
CA VAL A 5 9.31 39.55 37.37
C VAL A 5 9.64 40.51 38.50
N ASN A 6 10.76 40.26 39.17
CA ASN A 6 11.40 41.21 40.06
C ASN A 6 12.82 41.43 39.56
N ALA A 7 13.13 42.65 39.15
CA ALA A 7 14.40 43.00 38.54
C ALA A 7 14.87 44.37 39.04
N LEU A 8 16.18 44.51 39.18
CA LEU A 8 16.84 45.78 39.46
C LEU A 8 17.46 46.28 38.16
N ILE A 9 17.00 47.44 37.71
CA ILE A 9 17.40 48.03 36.43
C ILE A 9 18.19 49.30 36.71
N GLU A 10 19.36 49.45 36.09
CA GLU A 10 20.17 50.65 36.21
C GLU A 10 19.55 51.80 35.43
N ASN A 11 19.33 52.94 36.09
CA ASN A 11 18.80 54.17 35.51
C ASN A 11 17.57 53.96 34.60
N PRO A 12 16.47 53.38 35.11
CA PRO A 12 15.32 53.02 34.29
C PRO A 12 14.63 54.26 33.72
N THR A 13 14.22 54.17 32.46
CA THR A 13 13.35 55.15 31.80
C THR A 13 11.92 54.62 31.70
N PHE A 14 10.95 55.50 31.92
CA PHE A 14 9.52 55.17 31.87
C PHE A 14 8.78 56.07 30.89
N ASP A 15 7.61 55.63 30.45
CA ASP A 15 6.71 56.38 29.57
C ASP A 15 6.15 57.66 30.23
N SER A 16 6.03 57.65 31.56
CA SER A 16 5.35 58.67 32.34
C SER A 16 5.89 58.74 33.78
N GLN A 17 5.51 59.80 34.50
CA GLN A 17 5.89 59.99 35.90
C GLN A 17 5.27 58.94 36.85
N THR A 18 4.18 58.28 36.45
CA THR A 18 3.58 57.17 37.23
C THR A 18 4.38 55.88 37.13
N LYS A 19 5.31 55.78 36.16
CA LYS A 19 6.29 54.70 36.01
C LYS A 19 5.68 53.30 35.86
N GLU A 20 4.53 53.21 35.20
CA GLU A 20 3.83 51.94 34.98
C GLU A 20 4.46 51.12 33.84
N THR A 21 4.96 51.79 32.79
CA THR A 21 5.61 51.11 31.66
C THR A 21 7.07 51.53 31.53
N MET A 22 7.99 50.58 31.73
CA MET A 22 9.42 50.81 31.50
C MET A 22 9.73 50.76 30.00
N THR A 23 10.41 51.78 29.49
CA THR A 23 10.71 51.96 28.05
C THR A 23 12.17 51.72 27.70
N LEU A 24 13.03 51.54 28.70
CA LEU A 24 14.45 51.30 28.52
C LEU A 24 14.69 50.02 27.70
N GLN A 25 15.64 50.05 26.75
CA GLN A 25 15.97 48.88 25.94
C GLN A 25 16.81 47.88 26.75
N SER A 26 16.60 46.57 26.53
CA SER A 26 17.25 45.49 27.28
C SER A 26 18.78 45.55 27.28
N LYS A 27 19.39 46.07 26.21
CA LYS A 27 20.85 46.27 26.10
C LYS A 27 21.44 47.21 27.16
N ASN A 28 20.61 48.08 27.75
CA ASN A 28 21.00 49.10 28.72
C ASN A 28 20.55 48.77 30.15
N PHE A 29 20.07 47.55 30.43
CA PHE A 29 19.56 47.19 31.76
C PHE A 29 20.65 47.10 32.85
N GLY A 30 21.93 47.06 32.46
CA GLY A 30 23.06 46.84 33.38
C GLY A 30 23.21 45.37 33.81
N SER A 31 22.24 44.51 33.49
CA SER A 31 22.26 43.08 33.77
C SER A 31 21.51 42.29 32.68
N THR A 32 21.88 41.02 32.50
CA THR A 32 21.20 40.07 31.60
C THR A 32 20.46 39.02 32.43
N CYS A 33 19.28 38.61 31.96
CA CYS A 33 18.50 37.54 32.57
C CYS A 33 18.45 36.36 31.60
N GLU A 34 19.34 35.38 31.78
CA GLU A 34 19.30 34.13 31.05
C GLU A 34 18.46 33.10 31.80
N LEU A 35 17.46 32.55 31.11
CA LEU A 35 16.60 31.52 31.69
C LEU A 35 17.38 30.20 31.77
N SER A 36 17.67 29.75 32.98
CA SER A 36 18.34 28.46 33.19
C SER A 36 17.55 27.28 32.60
N GLU A 37 18.24 26.23 32.16
CA GLU A 37 17.60 24.98 31.70
C GLU A 37 16.65 24.40 32.76
N LYS A 38 16.97 24.53 34.05
CA LYS A 38 16.10 24.09 35.16
C LYS A 38 14.75 24.82 35.14
N PHE A 39 14.76 26.12 34.87
CA PHE A 39 13.54 26.92 34.76
C PHE A 39 12.70 26.50 33.55
N ILE A 40 13.34 26.29 32.39
CA ILE A 40 12.67 25.84 31.17
C ILE A 40 12.04 24.45 31.38
N GLN A 41 12.77 23.51 32.00
CA GLN A 41 12.25 22.18 32.33
C GLN A 41 11.08 22.22 33.31
N ALA A 42 11.11 23.13 34.29
CA ALA A 42 9.99 23.33 35.21
C ALA A 42 8.77 23.95 34.50
N ALA A 43 8.98 24.90 33.59
CA ALA A 43 7.94 25.51 32.77
C ALA A 43 7.30 24.52 31.79
N LEU A 44 8.07 23.56 31.24
CA LEU A 44 7.51 22.50 30.41
C LEU A 44 6.62 21.55 31.22
N LYS A 45 6.89 21.36 32.52
CA LYS A 45 6.11 20.49 33.42
C LYS A 45 4.86 21.14 34.01
N CYS A 46 4.66 22.45 33.86
CA CYS A 46 3.55 23.16 34.50
C CYS A 46 2.20 23.08 33.75
N GLY A 47 2.07 22.20 32.76
CA GLY A 47 0.81 22.00 32.02
C GLY A 47 0.65 22.91 30.79
N ILE A 48 1.57 23.85 30.56
CA ILE A 48 1.49 24.80 29.43
C ILE A 48 1.56 24.06 28.10
N VAL A 49 2.42 23.06 27.99
CA VAL A 49 2.56 22.27 26.77
C VAL A 49 1.26 21.53 26.46
N GLU A 50 0.66 20.89 27.46
CA GLU A 50 -0.62 20.19 27.33
C GLU A 50 -1.75 21.14 26.95
N ALA A 51 -1.81 22.32 27.55
CA ALA A 51 -2.80 23.35 27.23
C ALA A 51 -2.64 23.91 25.81
N ILE A 52 -1.40 24.18 25.38
CA ILE A 52 -1.10 24.59 24.01
C ILE A 52 -1.47 23.47 23.03
N MET A 53 -1.10 22.23 23.31
CA MET A 53 -1.43 21.08 22.47
C MET A 53 -2.94 20.85 22.38
N ALA A 54 -3.68 21.03 23.48
CA ALA A 54 -5.14 20.98 23.50
C ALA A 54 -5.75 22.12 22.66
N TRP A 55 -5.22 23.35 22.78
CA TRP A 55 -5.65 24.49 21.98
C TRP A 55 -5.36 24.31 20.48
N VAL A 56 -4.18 23.79 20.13
CA VAL A 56 -3.81 23.46 18.75
C VAL A 56 -4.75 22.40 18.18
N ARG A 57 -5.04 21.33 18.93
CA ARG A 57 -6.01 20.29 18.54
C ARG A 57 -7.41 20.88 18.34
N PHE A 58 -7.84 21.76 19.24
CA PHE A 58 -9.12 22.45 19.12
C PHE A 58 -9.19 23.30 17.84
N LYS A 59 -8.15 24.09 17.55
CA LYS A 59 -8.06 24.89 16.32
C LYS A 59 -8.05 24.06 15.04
N GLN A 60 -7.34 22.93 15.08
CA GLN A 60 -7.33 21.95 14.00
C GLN A 60 -8.74 21.37 13.79
N GLN A 61 -9.41 20.94 14.84
CA GLN A 61 -10.76 20.38 14.75
C GLN A 61 -11.78 21.41 14.24
N GLU A 62 -11.71 22.66 14.73
CA GLU A 62 -12.52 23.78 14.22
C GLU A 62 -12.33 23.99 12.70
N THR A 63 -11.10 23.81 12.21
CA THR A 63 -10.78 23.96 10.78
C THR A 63 -11.33 22.80 9.94
N LEU A 64 -11.30 21.57 10.46
CA LEU A 64 -11.93 20.41 9.82
C LEU A 64 -13.45 20.50 9.83
N ASP A 65 -14.04 21.00 10.92
CA ASP A 65 -15.48 21.19 11.03
C ASP A 65 -16.00 22.20 10.00
N LYS A 66 -15.21 23.21 9.62
CA LYS A 66 -15.57 24.14 8.52
C LYS A 66 -15.72 23.44 7.16
N LYS A 67 -15.09 22.28 6.96
CA LYS A 67 -15.24 21.47 5.74
C LYS A 67 -16.44 20.53 5.80
N CYS A 68 -16.94 20.23 6.99
CA CYS A 68 -18.13 19.41 7.20
C CYS A 68 -19.40 20.20 6.89
N SER A 69 -20.46 19.51 6.44
CA SER A 69 -21.74 20.18 6.22
C SER A 69 -22.38 20.54 7.56
N SER A 70 -22.62 21.82 7.81
CA SER A 70 -23.21 22.31 9.05
C SER A 70 -24.70 21.96 9.20
N LYS A 71 -25.40 21.69 8.08
CA LYS A 71 -26.81 21.29 8.04
C LYS A 71 -27.02 20.06 7.17
N LYS A 72 -27.94 19.21 7.58
CA LYS A 72 -28.42 18.06 6.81
C LYS A 72 -29.21 18.58 5.61
N THR A 73 -28.71 18.31 4.41
CA THR A 73 -29.35 18.67 3.14
C THR A 73 -29.90 17.42 2.46
N SER A 74 -31.08 17.55 1.85
CA SER A 74 -31.69 16.44 1.10
C SER A 74 -30.93 16.13 -0.19
N LYS A 75 -30.47 17.15 -0.93
CA LYS A 75 -29.70 16.99 -2.16
C LYS A 75 -28.31 17.60 -2.05
N LEU A 76 -27.30 16.87 -2.51
CA LEU A 76 -25.92 17.37 -2.61
C LEU A 76 -25.64 17.88 -4.02
N LYS A 77 -24.91 19.01 -4.10
CA LYS A 77 -24.35 19.55 -5.35
C LYS A 77 -22.83 19.52 -5.25
N GLY A 78 -22.15 19.25 -6.38
CA GLY A 78 -20.69 19.34 -6.46
C GLY A 78 -19.90 18.11 -5.99
N VAL A 79 -20.54 16.95 -5.87
CA VAL A 79 -19.84 15.66 -5.67
C VAL A 79 -19.98 14.84 -6.95
N PRO A 80 -18.96 14.81 -7.82
CA PRO A 80 -19.04 14.05 -9.07
C PRO A 80 -19.12 12.55 -8.78
N LYS A 81 -19.81 11.80 -9.66
CA LYS A 81 -19.98 10.34 -9.61
C LYS A 81 -20.83 9.77 -8.46
N LEU A 82 -21.38 10.59 -7.57
CA LEU A 82 -22.34 10.13 -6.56
C LEU A 82 -23.69 9.79 -7.23
N GLU A 83 -24.16 8.56 -7.06
CA GLU A 83 -25.58 8.22 -7.25
C GLU A 83 -26.23 8.27 -5.87
N ASP A 84 -26.92 9.37 -5.57
CA ASP A 84 -27.49 9.60 -4.24
C ASP A 84 -28.83 8.87 -4.09
N ALA A 85 -29.10 8.30 -2.92
CA ALA A 85 -30.40 7.69 -2.64
C ALA A 85 -31.49 8.77 -2.54
N ASN A 86 -32.70 8.51 -3.04
CA ASN A 86 -33.76 9.52 -3.05
C ASN A 86 -34.16 9.96 -1.64
N ASP A 87 -34.12 9.06 -0.66
CA ASP A 87 -34.43 9.37 0.75
C ASP A 87 -33.20 9.84 1.55
N ALA A 88 -32.01 9.91 0.96
CA ALA A 88 -30.81 10.37 1.65
C ALA A 88 -30.98 11.82 2.13
N GLY A 89 -30.58 12.09 3.37
CA GLY A 89 -30.75 13.42 3.96
C GLY A 89 -32.19 13.81 4.32
N THR A 90 -33.19 12.93 4.15
CA THR A 90 -34.59 13.16 4.55
C THR A 90 -34.87 12.61 5.97
N LYS A 91 -36.15 12.53 6.36
CA LYS A 91 -36.59 11.86 7.60
C LYS A 91 -36.28 10.35 7.58
N ASN A 92 -36.24 9.74 6.40
CA ASN A 92 -36.01 8.30 6.22
C ASN A 92 -34.53 7.94 6.09
N SER A 93 -33.61 8.89 6.27
CA SER A 93 -32.17 8.71 6.07
C SER A 93 -31.56 7.57 6.88
N ALA A 94 -32.12 7.26 8.05
CA ALA A 94 -31.64 6.18 8.92
C ALA A 94 -31.80 4.79 8.27
N GLN A 95 -32.70 4.64 7.30
CA GLN A 95 -32.89 3.42 6.53
C GLN A 95 -32.02 3.40 5.26
N CYS A 96 -31.36 4.51 4.93
CA CYS A 96 -30.55 4.60 3.72
C CYS A 96 -29.15 4.02 3.95
N THR A 97 -28.65 3.28 2.96
CA THR A 97 -27.31 2.68 2.94
C THR A 97 -26.51 3.27 1.77
N LEU A 98 -25.29 3.72 2.06
CA LEU A 98 -24.35 4.18 1.03
C LEU A 98 -23.40 3.03 0.66
N ILE A 99 -23.42 2.59 -0.58
CA ILE A 99 -22.52 1.58 -1.12
C ILE A 99 -21.23 2.26 -1.59
N LEU A 100 -20.11 1.93 -0.96
CA LEU A 100 -18.77 2.38 -1.34
C LEU A 100 -18.12 1.33 -2.22
N THR A 101 -17.83 1.67 -3.47
CA THR A 101 -17.34 0.69 -4.46
C THR A 101 -15.86 0.88 -4.76
N GLU A 102 -15.13 -0.22 -4.97
CA GLU A 102 -13.75 -0.18 -5.46
C GLU A 102 -13.71 0.21 -6.95
N GLY A 103 -13.47 1.50 -7.21
CA GLY A 103 -13.39 2.04 -8.56
C GLY A 103 -14.73 2.16 -9.31
N ASP A 104 -14.66 2.67 -10.53
CA ASP A 104 -15.83 2.89 -11.40
C ASP A 104 -16.40 1.59 -11.97
N SER A 105 -15.57 0.55 -12.06
CA SER A 105 -15.97 -0.81 -12.48
C SER A 105 -16.99 -1.40 -11.52
N ALA A 106 -16.70 -1.42 -10.21
CA ALA A 106 -17.65 -1.90 -9.20
C ALA A 106 -18.86 -0.96 -9.05
N LYS A 107 -18.70 0.36 -9.26
CA LYS A 107 -19.84 1.31 -9.31
C LYS A 107 -20.88 0.86 -10.33
N SER A 108 -20.43 0.50 -11.53
CA SER A 108 -21.33 0.15 -12.64
C SER A 108 -22.16 -1.09 -12.31
N LEU A 109 -21.57 -2.04 -11.58
CA LEU A 109 -22.25 -3.22 -11.05
C LEU A 109 -23.29 -2.85 -9.98
N ALA A 110 -22.90 -2.03 -9.01
CA ALA A 110 -23.80 -1.57 -7.94
C ALA A 110 -25.00 -0.80 -8.51
N VAL A 111 -24.78 0.09 -9.48
CA VAL A 111 -25.84 0.85 -10.17
C VAL A 111 -26.81 -0.07 -10.92
N SER A 112 -26.30 -1.16 -11.51
CA SER A 112 -27.16 -2.19 -12.12
C SER A 112 -28.03 -2.89 -11.06
N GLY A 113 -27.46 -3.16 -9.88
CA GLY A 113 -28.15 -3.74 -8.72
C GLY A 113 -29.24 -2.83 -8.13
N LEU A 114 -29.05 -1.49 -8.17
CA LEU A 114 -30.08 -0.52 -7.75
C LEU A 114 -31.39 -0.66 -8.52
N GLY A 115 -31.35 -1.20 -9.75
CA GLY A 115 -32.56 -1.50 -10.52
C GLY A 115 -33.47 -2.55 -9.88
N VAL A 116 -32.95 -3.33 -8.92
CA VAL A 116 -33.70 -4.37 -8.17
C VAL A 116 -34.13 -3.85 -6.82
N VAL A 117 -33.18 -3.35 -6.02
CA VAL A 117 -33.42 -2.94 -4.63
C VAL A 117 -34.05 -1.55 -4.50
N GLY A 118 -34.14 -0.81 -5.60
CA GLY A 118 -34.66 0.55 -5.64
C GLY A 118 -33.62 1.62 -5.31
N ARG A 119 -33.89 2.85 -5.77
CA ARG A 119 -33.02 4.03 -5.58
C ARG A 119 -33.36 4.83 -4.32
N ASP A 120 -34.41 4.47 -3.60
CA ASP A 120 -34.87 5.25 -2.45
C ASP A 120 -33.93 5.10 -1.26
N LYS A 121 -33.52 3.87 -0.96
CA LYS A 121 -32.71 3.53 0.22
C LYS A 121 -31.24 3.32 -0.07
N TYR A 122 -30.82 3.19 -1.33
CA TYR A 122 -29.44 2.85 -1.67
C TYR A 122 -28.79 3.92 -2.54
N GLY A 123 -27.65 4.43 -2.07
CA GLY A 123 -26.76 5.31 -2.83
C GLY A 123 -25.47 4.58 -3.19
N VAL A 124 -24.74 5.05 -4.20
CA VAL A 124 -23.48 4.46 -4.65
C VAL A 124 -22.43 5.55 -4.86
N PHE A 125 -21.23 5.33 -4.32
CA PHE A 125 -20.08 6.22 -4.52
C PHE A 125 -18.78 5.42 -4.73
N PRO A 126 -18.04 5.67 -5.83
CA PRO A 126 -16.78 4.99 -6.09
C PRO A 126 -15.61 5.61 -5.32
N LEU A 127 -14.85 4.75 -4.63
CA LEU A 127 -13.51 5.09 -4.14
C LEU A 127 -12.53 5.12 -5.31
N ARG A 128 -11.59 6.05 -5.29
CA ARG A 128 -10.57 6.22 -6.35
C ARG A 128 -9.47 5.16 -6.27
N GLY A 129 -9.29 4.55 -5.10
CA GLY A 129 -8.26 3.55 -4.82
C GLY A 129 -8.12 3.31 -3.31
N LYS A 130 -6.90 3.04 -2.86
CA LYS A 130 -6.59 2.89 -1.43
C LYS A 130 -6.85 4.20 -0.70
N MET A 131 -7.79 4.16 0.25
CA MET A 131 -8.13 5.31 1.09
C MET A 131 -6.95 5.74 1.97
N LEU A 132 -6.85 7.05 2.27
CA LEU A 132 -5.83 7.56 3.18
C LEU A 132 -5.99 6.96 4.58
N ASN A 133 -4.91 6.43 5.16
CA ASN A 133 -4.90 6.06 6.58
C ASN A 133 -4.95 7.32 7.46
N VAL A 134 -6.16 7.66 7.94
CA VAL A 134 -6.41 8.88 8.70
C VAL A 134 -5.79 8.91 10.10
N ARG A 135 -5.37 7.76 10.67
CA ARG A 135 -4.61 7.72 11.93
C ARG A 135 -3.25 8.40 11.81
N GLU A 136 -2.75 8.47 10.59
CA GLU A 136 -1.36 8.83 10.28
C GLU A 136 -1.26 10.08 9.39
N GLY A 137 -2.35 10.45 8.73
CA GLY A 137 -2.39 11.60 7.86
C GLY A 137 -2.09 12.88 8.64
N ASN A 138 -1.16 13.68 8.14
CA ASN A 138 -0.96 15.03 8.66
C ASN A 138 -2.27 15.82 8.49
N HIS A 139 -2.57 16.75 9.39
CA HIS A 139 -3.77 17.57 9.37
C HIS A 139 -4.03 18.19 7.99
N LYS A 140 -2.97 18.71 7.35
CA LYS A 140 -3.02 19.25 5.99
C LYS A 140 -3.41 18.19 4.96
N GLN A 141 -2.82 16.99 5.03
CA GLN A 141 -3.12 15.89 4.11
C GLN A 141 -4.57 15.44 4.20
N ILE A 142 -5.12 15.32 5.41
CA ILE A 142 -6.53 14.95 5.62
C ILE A 142 -7.45 16.04 5.06
N MET A 143 -7.13 17.32 5.33
CA MET A 143 -7.94 18.45 4.89
C MET A 143 -7.94 18.63 3.37
N GLU A 144 -6.82 18.36 2.69
CA GLU A 144 -6.67 18.46 1.23
C GLU A 144 -7.18 17.21 0.50
N ASN A 145 -7.39 16.09 1.20
CA ASN A 145 -7.85 14.86 0.59
C ASN A 145 -9.30 15.00 0.08
N ALA A 146 -9.47 15.00 -1.24
CA ALA A 146 -10.77 15.18 -1.87
C ALA A 146 -11.75 14.02 -1.59
N GLU A 147 -11.25 12.79 -1.39
CA GLU A 147 -12.07 11.61 -1.15
C GLU A 147 -12.66 11.60 0.26
N VAL A 148 -11.83 11.86 1.29
CA VAL A 148 -12.29 12.02 2.68
C VAL A 148 -13.33 13.14 2.76
N ASN A 149 -13.05 14.29 2.13
CA ASN A 149 -13.98 15.42 2.09
C ASN A 149 -15.30 15.08 1.37
N ALA A 150 -15.26 14.25 0.32
CA ALA A 150 -16.47 13.79 -0.35
C ALA A 150 -17.30 12.89 0.58
N LEU A 151 -16.68 11.91 1.25
CA LEU A 151 -17.37 11.00 2.17
C LEU A 151 -18.01 11.75 3.35
N LEU A 152 -17.29 12.71 3.94
CA LEU A 152 -17.82 13.58 5.00
C LEU A 152 -19.12 14.28 4.55
N LYS A 153 -19.12 14.83 3.33
CA LYS A 153 -20.29 15.53 2.75
C LYS A 153 -21.42 14.56 2.40
N ILE A 154 -21.11 13.41 1.80
CA ILE A 154 -22.11 12.42 1.37
C ILE A 154 -22.86 11.86 2.57
N ILE A 155 -22.12 11.41 3.58
CA ILE A 155 -22.66 10.77 4.79
C ILE A 155 -23.24 11.82 5.76
N GLY A 156 -22.73 13.05 5.72
CA GLY A 156 -23.12 14.11 6.66
C GLY A 156 -22.38 14.00 8.01
N LEU A 157 -21.14 13.51 7.97
CA LEU A 157 -20.29 13.36 9.15
C LEU A 157 -19.74 14.72 9.60
N GLN A 158 -19.62 14.90 10.92
CA GLN A 158 -19.10 16.11 11.57
C GLN A 158 -18.08 15.70 12.64
N TYR A 159 -16.88 16.29 12.64
CA TYR A 159 -15.84 15.94 13.62
C TYR A 159 -16.18 16.38 15.05
N ARG A 160 -17.01 17.42 15.23
CA ARG A 160 -17.52 17.85 16.54
C ARG A 160 -18.50 16.88 17.20
N LEU A 161 -19.16 16.00 16.44
CA LEU A 161 -20.17 15.07 16.97
C LEU A 161 -19.53 13.72 17.29
N LYS A 162 -19.87 13.15 18.43
CA LYS A 162 -19.39 11.82 18.84
C LYS A 162 -20.27 10.68 18.33
N TYR A 163 -21.54 10.96 17.99
CA TYR A 163 -22.55 9.97 17.56
C TYR A 163 -22.92 8.92 18.63
N ASP A 164 -22.76 9.27 19.90
CA ASP A 164 -23.20 8.43 21.02
C ASP A 164 -24.73 8.55 21.26
N LYS A 165 -25.35 9.67 20.87
CA LYS A 165 -26.78 9.94 21.06
C LYS A 165 -27.58 9.69 19.79
N GLU A 166 -28.87 9.32 19.92
CA GLU A 166 -29.74 9.15 18.75
C GLU A 166 -30.00 10.46 17.98
N GLU A 167 -29.96 11.61 18.66
CA GLU A 167 -30.10 12.92 18.02
C GLU A 167 -28.98 13.19 17.03
N ASP A 168 -27.75 12.79 17.37
CA ASP A 168 -26.59 12.91 16.49
C ASP A 168 -26.74 12.00 15.26
N MET A 169 -27.27 10.79 15.43
CA MET A 169 -27.54 9.86 14.32
C MET A 169 -28.55 10.44 13.32
N LYS A 170 -29.51 11.24 13.78
CA LYS A 170 -30.49 11.92 12.89
C LYS A 170 -29.85 12.98 12.00
N THR A 171 -28.66 13.47 12.33
CA THR A 171 -27.92 14.43 11.49
C THR A 171 -27.31 13.78 10.25
N LEU A 172 -27.08 12.47 10.27
CA LEU A 172 -26.52 11.73 9.16
C LEU A 172 -27.50 11.68 7.97
N ARG A 173 -26.94 11.70 6.75
CA ARG A 173 -27.67 11.52 5.49
C ARG A 173 -27.91 10.04 5.17
N TYR A 174 -27.07 9.16 5.68
CA TYR A 174 -27.15 7.71 5.53
C TYR A 174 -27.04 7.06 6.91
N GLY A 175 -27.85 6.03 7.15
CA GLY A 175 -27.85 5.27 8.41
C GLY A 175 -26.79 4.17 8.45
N LYS A 176 -26.33 3.71 7.28
CA LYS A 176 -25.29 2.69 7.15
C LYS A 176 -24.38 2.96 5.96
N ILE A 177 -23.18 2.40 6.00
CA ILE A 177 -22.30 2.28 4.84
C ILE A 177 -22.10 0.79 4.53
N MET A 178 -22.02 0.46 3.25
CA MET A 178 -21.77 -0.89 2.77
C MET A 178 -20.56 -0.86 1.86
N VAL A 179 -19.50 -1.59 2.19
CA VAL A 179 -18.29 -1.66 1.35
C VAL A 179 -18.44 -2.79 0.35
N MET A 180 -18.28 -2.46 -0.94
CA MET A 180 -18.34 -3.40 -2.04
C MET A 180 -17.00 -3.33 -2.81
N ALA A 181 -16.08 -4.22 -2.43
CA ALA A 181 -14.76 -4.34 -3.03
C ALA A 181 -14.64 -5.67 -3.79
N ASP A 182 -13.66 -5.78 -4.67
CA ASP A 182 -13.35 -7.08 -5.28
C ASP A 182 -13.00 -8.07 -4.16
N GLN A 183 -13.39 -9.34 -4.31
CA GLN A 183 -13.13 -10.39 -3.30
C GLN A 183 -11.68 -10.89 -3.41
N ASP A 184 -10.74 -9.96 -3.29
CA ASP A 184 -9.30 -10.16 -3.28
C ASP A 184 -8.65 -9.51 -2.03
N GLN A 185 -7.34 -9.67 -1.92
CA GLN A 185 -6.59 -9.17 -0.78
C GLN A 185 -6.54 -7.63 -0.76
N ASP A 186 -6.44 -6.96 -1.90
CA ASP A 186 -6.42 -5.48 -1.94
C ASP A 186 -7.81 -4.90 -1.58
N GLY A 187 -8.90 -5.56 -1.99
CA GLY A 187 -10.25 -5.26 -1.55
C GLY A 187 -10.43 -5.41 -0.03
N SER A 188 -9.84 -6.46 0.55
CA SER A 188 -9.78 -6.65 2.01
C SER A 188 -9.10 -5.46 2.72
N HIS A 189 -8.02 -4.93 2.14
CA HIS A 189 -7.36 -3.74 2.67
C HIS A 189 -8.21 -2.47 2.54
N ILE A 190 -8.94 -2.30 1.43
CA ILE A 190 -9.88 -1.18 1.26
C ILE A 190 -10.98 -1.22 2.32
N LYS A 191 -11.58 -2.40 2.56
CA LYS A 191 -12.55 -2.61 3.66
C LYS A 191 -11.93 -2.17 4.99
N GLY A 192 -10.71 -2.64 5.29
CA GLY A 192 -9.98 -2.28 6.49
C GLY A 192 -9.73 -0.78 6.64
N LEU A 193 -9.36 -0.08 5.57
CA LEU A 193 -9.13 1.38 5.60
C LEU A 193 -10.41 2.18 5.82
N VAL A 194 -11.55 1.75 5.25
CA VAL A 194 -12.86 2.36 5.50
C VAL A 194 -13.29 2.15 6.95
N ILE A 195 -13.14 0.94 7.48
CA ILE A 195 -13.42 0.63 8.89
C ILE A 195 -12.53 1.49 9.79
N ASN A 196 -11.24 1.58 9.49
CA ASN A 196 -10.28 2.40 10.20
C ASN A 196 -10.64 3.89 10.19
N PHE A 197 -11.11 4.40 9.04
CA PHE A 197 -11.58 5.78 8.90
C PHE A 197 -12.72 6.11 9.86
N ILE A 198 -13.72 5.22 9.95
CA ILE A 198 -14.84 5.39 10.88
C ILE A 198 -14.39 5.17 12.33
N HIS A 199 -13.61 4.13 12.60
CA HIS A 199 -13.14 3.79 13.95
C HIS A 199 -12.28 4.91 14.56
N TYR A 200 -11.35 5.49 13.80
CA TYR A 200 -10.46 6.54 14.34
C TYR A 200 -11.21 7.84 14.66
N ASN A 201 -12.13 8.24 13.79
CA ASN A 201 -12.82 9.53 13.92
C ASN A 201 -14.09 9.44 14.79
N TRP A 202 -14.85 8.35 14.67
CA TRP A 202 -16.13 8.14 15.36
C TRP A 202 -16.31 6.68 15.85
N PRO A 203 -15.61 6.26 16.91
CA PRO A 203 -15.73 4.92 17.48
C PRO A 203 -17.17 4.51 17.81
N ALA A 204 -18.04 5.46 18.19
CA ALA A 204 -19.44 5.19 18.48
C ALA A 204 -20.21 4.58 17.30
N LEU A 205 -19.85 4.93 16.06
CA LEU A 205 -20.48 4.37 14.86
C LEU A 205 -20.12 2.90 14.66
N ILE A 206 -18.89 2.51 14.98
CA ILE A 206 -18.47 1.10 14.96
C ILE A 206 -19.31 0.27 15.94
N ARG A 207 -19.49 0.78 17.17
CA ARG A 207 -20.32 0.13 18.21
C ARG A 207 -21.79 0.01 17.83
N ARG A 208 -22.28 0.84 16.90
CA ARG A 208 -23.66 0.85 16.38
C ARG A 208 -23.83 0.02 15.10
N ASN A 209 -22.84 -0.79 14.70
CA ASN A 209 -22.85 -1.62 13.49
C ASN A 209 -23.15 -0.81 12.22
N PHE A 210 -22.53 0.38 12.12
CA PHE A 210 -22.73 1.32 11.01
C PHE A 210 -22.16 0.82 9.68
N VAL A 211 -21.21 -0.12 9.72
CA VAL A 211 -20.50 -0.65 8.56
C VAL A 211 -21.02 -2.04 8.22
N GLU A 212 -21.36 -2.23 6.95
CA GLU A 212 -21.71 -3.51 6.33
C GLU A 212 -20.74 -3.79 5.17
N GLU A 213 -20.76 -5.03 4.71
CA GLU A 213 -19.99 -5.49 3.56
C GLU A 213 -20.92 -6.16 2.54
N PHE A 214 -20.59 -5.99 1.27
CA PHE A 214 -21.17 -6.74 0.16
C PHE A 214 -20.12 -7.67 -0.43
N ILE A 215 -20.29 -8.98 -0.22
CA ILE A 215 -19.43 -10.02 -0.79
C ILE A 215 -19.98 -10.53 -2.11
N THR A 216 -19.10 -10.96 -3.00
CA THR A 216 -19.46 -11.66 -4.26
C THR A 216 -18.82 -13.04 -4.31
N PRO A 217 -19.41 -13.98 -5.06
CA PRO A 217 -18.84 -15.32 -5.18
C PRO A 217 -17.49 -15.27 -5.91
N ILE A 218 -16.56 -16.10 -5.45
CA ILE A 218 -15.22 -16.24 -6.04
C ILE A 218 -15.19 -17.25 -7.19
N VAL A 219 -16.05 -18.28 -7.10
CA VAL A 219 -16.14 -19.39 -8.07
C VAL A 219 -17.61 -19.69 -8.31
N LYS A 220 -17.98 -19.92 -9.57
CA LYS A 220 -19.32 -20.38 -9.94
C LYS A 220 -19.21 -21.62 -10.83
N ALA A 221 -19.90 -22.69 -10.44
CA ALA A 221 -20.01 -23.92 -11.21
C ALA A 221 -21.40 -23.99 -11.86
N THR A 222 -21.44 -24.17 -13.18
CA THR A 222 -22.69 -24.18 -13.95
C THR A 222 -22.82 -25.45 -14.79
N LYS A 223 -23.96 -26.14 -14.70
CA LYS A 223 -24.31 -27.28 -15.54
C LYS A 223 -25.79 -27.23 -15.90
N GLY A 224 -26.09 -26.91 -17.15
CA GLY A 224 -27.48 -26.76 -17.61
C GLY A 224 -28.20 -25.67 -16.84
N LYS A 225 -29.15 -26.05 -15.96
CA LYS A 225 -29.91 -25.14 -15.08
C LYS A 225 -29.36 -25.08 -13.65
N GLU A 226 -28.41 -25.95 -13.30
CA GLU A 226 -27.80 -25.96 -11.98
C GLU A 226 -26.66 -24.95 -11.91
N GLU A 227 -26.70 -24.06 -10.93
CA GLU A 227 -25.68 -23.07 -10.66
C GLU A 227 -25.32 -23.08 -9.18
N PHE A 228 -24.04 -23.34 -8.88
CA PHE A 228 -23.49 -23.28 -7.52
C PHE A 228 -22.50 -22.13 -7.44
N SER A 229 -22.68 -21.26 -6.46
CA SER A 229 -21.83 -20.09 -6.21
C SER A 229 -21.09 -20.29 -4.89
N PHE A 230 -19.77 -20.20 -4.92
CA PHE A 230 -18.89 -20.41 -3.77
C PHE A 230 -18.22 -19.09 -3.41
N PHE A 231 -18.17 -18.77 -2.11
CA PHE A 231 -17.63 -17.51 -1.59
C PHE A 231 -16.28 -17.71 -0.90
N SER A 232 -15.89 -18.95 -0.67
CA SER A 232 -14.55 -19.33 -0.22
C SER A 232 -14.02 -20.52 -1.01
N LEU A 233 -12.70 -20.60 -1.15
CA LEU A 233 -12.08 -21.72 -1.86
C LEU A 233 -12.26 -23.07 -1.16
N PRO A 234 -12.20 -23.13 0.19
CA PRO A 234 -12.49 -24.37 0.90
C PRO A 234 -13.90 -24.89 0.60
N GLU A 235 -14.92 -24.02 0.56
CA GLU A 235 -16.30 -24.38 0.19
C GLU A 235 -16.35 -25.01 -1.22
N TYR A 236 -15.62 -24.42 -2.17
CA TYR A 236 -15.49 -24.98 -3.52
C TYR A 236 -14.77 -26.33 -3.54
N LYS A 237 -13.69 -26.49 -2.77
CA LYS A 237 -12.94 -27.76 -2.69
C LYS A 237 -13.75 -28.88 -2.06
N GLU A 238 -14.51 -28.57 -1.02
CA GLU A 238 -15.43 -29.53 -0.39
C GLU A 238 -16.47 -30.01 -1.40
N TRP A 239 -17.04 -29.08 -2.18
CA TRP A 239 -17.95 -29.43 -3.26
C TRP A 239 -17.28 -30.32 -4.33
N LEU A 240 -16.04 -30.04 -4.73
CA LEU A 240 -15.29 -30.88 -5.67
C LEU A 240 -15.08 -32.31 -5.14
N ASN A 241 -14.75 -32.45 -3.86
CA ASN A 241 -14.52 -33.75 -3.22
C ASN A 241 -15.81 -34.56 -3.05
N ASN A 242 -16.94 -33.88 -2.83
CA ASN A 242 -18.24 -34.51 -2.60
C ASN A 242 -19.05 -34.76 -3.89
N THR A 243 -18.60 -34.26 -5.04
CA THR A 243 -19.36 -34.31 -6.30
C THR A 243 -18.61 -35.09 -7.37
N ASP A 244 -18.87 -36.39 -7.53
CA ASP A 244 -18.13 -37.27 -8.46
C ASP A 244 -18.09 -36.78 -9.92
N ASN A 245 -19.15 -36.11 -10.38
CA ASN A 245 -19.29 -35.61 -11.75
C ASN A 245 -18.91 -34.14 -11.92
N TRP A 246 -18.15 -33.54 -10.99
CA TRP A 246 -17.77 -32.13 -11.00
C TRP A 246 -17.13 -31.68 -12.32
N LYS A 247 -16.40 -32.58 -13.00
CA LYS A 247 -15.76 -32.33 -14.31
C LYS A 247 -16.74 -31.96 -15.43
N THR A 248 -18.02 -32.27 -15.26
CA THR A 248 -19.09 -31.93 -16.22
C THR A 248 -19.64 -30.52 -16.05
N TYR A 249 -19.28 -29.83 -14.96
CA TYR A 249 -19.67 -28.45 -14.71
C TYR A 249 -18.70 -27.50 -15.40
N ARG A 250 -19.22 -26.42 -15.97
CA ARG A 250 -18.42 -25.27 -16.40
C ARG A 250 -18.07 -24.44 -15.18
N ILE A 251 -16.79 -24.38 -14.85
CA ILE A 251 -16.28 -23.58 -13.74
C ILE A 251 -15.86 -22.20 -14.25
N LYS A 252 -16.36 -21.14 -13.60
CA LYS A 252 -16.01 -19.74 -13.85
C LYS A 252 -15.38 -19.16 -12.58
N TYR A 253 -14.22 -18.54 -12.72
CA TYR A 253 -13.50 -17.86 -11.63
C TYR A 253 -13.64 -16.34 -11.77
N TYR A 254 -14.01 -15.66 -10.68
CA TYR A 254 -14.23 -14.20 -10.67
C TYR A 254 -12.99 -13.39 -10.24
N LYS A 255 -11.82 -14.01 -9.99
CA LYS A 255 -10.46 -13.42 -10.08
C LYS A 255 -9.42 -14.34 -9.45
N GLY A 256 -8.16 -14.12 -9.83
CA GLY A 256 -6.98 -14.87 -9.42
C GLY A 256 -6.85 -14.99 -7.92
N ILE A 257 -7.15 -16.18 -7.41
CA ILE A 257 -6.70 -16.59 -6.10
C ILE A 257 -5.42 -17.37 -6.35
N ASN A 258 -4.35 -17.05 -5.59
CA ASN A 258 -3.10 -17.82 -5.56
C ASN A 258 -3.41 -19.30 -5.25
N PHE A 259 -3.80 -20.09 -6.26
CA PHE A 259 -4.48 -21.37 -6.04
C PHE A 259 -3.52 -22.57 -5.93
N MET A 260 -2.21 -22.43 -6.18
CA MET A 260 -1.35 -23.62 -6.30
C MET A 260 0.04 -23.48 -5.68
N VAL A 261 0.07 -23.26 -4.36
CA VAL A 261 1.21 -23.68 -3.53
C VAL A 261 0.89 -24.99 -2.77
N TRP A 262 -0.34 -25.48 -2.83
CA TRP A 262 -0.80 -26.62 -2.01
C TRP A 262 -0.87 -27.98 -2.74
N LEU A 263 -1.09 -28.02 -4.05
CA LEU A 263 -1.30 -29.29 -4.78
C LEU A 263 -0.02 -30.08 -5.06
N THR A 264 1.17 -29.49 -4.86
CA THR A 264 2.45 -30.17 -5.12
C THR A 264 2.92 -31.09 -3.99
N HIS A 265 2.29 -31.07 -2.80
CA HIS A 265 2.76 -31.88 -1.66
C HIS A 265 1.94 -33.14 -1.34
N ILE A 266 0.72 -33.30 -1.89
CA ILE A 266 -0.10 -34.51 -1.65
C ILE A 266 0.19 -35.63 -2.67
N CYS A 267 0.76 -35.32 -3.84
CA CYS A 267 0.99 -36.30 -4.90
C CYS A 267 2.48 -36.60 -5.16
N CYS A 268 3.25 -36.87 -4.11
CA CYS A 268 4.60 -37.43 -4.27
C CYS A 268 4.62 -38.91 -4.75
N ASN A 269 3.47 -39.55 -5.03
CA ASN A 269 3.42 -40.97 -5.38
C ASN A 269 2.43 -41.39 -6.48
N ALA A 270 2.08 -40.52 -7.45
CA ALA A 270 1.40 -40.99 -8.65
C ALA A 270 1.55 -40.05 -9.85
N ILE A 271 2.44 -40.40 -10.78
CA ILE A 271 2.64 -39.75 -12.09
C ILE A 271 1.42 -39.88 -13.03
N ILE A 272 0.44 -40.73 -12.69
CA ILE A 272 -0.58 -41.20 -13.64
C ILE A 272 -1.87 -40.36 -13.67
N VAL A 273 -2.16 -39.51 -12.68
CA VAL A 273 -3.46 -38.77 -12.64
C VAL A 273 -3.40 -37.40 -13.35
N ILE A 274 -2.20 -36.86 -13.59
CA ILE A 274 -2.01 -35.50 -14.13
C ILE A 274 -2.39 -35.41 -15.62
N VAL A 275 -2.35 -36.51 -16.38
CA VAL A 275 -2.58 -36.51 -17.84
C VAL A 275 -4.08 -36.49 -18.22
N MET A 276 -4.99 -36.89 -17.32
CA MET A 276 -6.43 -36.99 -17.66
C MET A 276 -7.26 -35.72 -17.45
N LEU A 277 -6.70 -34.67 -16.87
CA LEU A 277 -7.40 -33.39 -16.65
C LEU A 277 -7.06 -32.30 -17.69
N SER A 278 -6.19 -32.61 -18.66
CA SER A 278 -5.65 -31.65 -19.64
C SER A 278 -6.61 -31.21 -20.77
N PHE A 279 -7.86 -31.65 -20.80
CA PHE A 279 -8.80 -31.36 -21.89
C PHE A 279 -10.18 -30.90 -21.41
N CYS A 280 -10.26 -29.81 -20.65
CA CYS A 280 -11.42 -28.91 -20.73
C CYS A 280 -11.19 -27.63 -19.91
N CYS A 281 -11.60 -26.48 -20.47
CA CYS A 281 -11.67 -25.16 -19.83
C CYS A 281 -10.35 -24.38 -19.70
N LYS A 282 -10.16 -23.42 -20.61
CA LYS A 282 -9.42 -22.17 -20.32
C LYS A 282 -10.23 -21.34 -19.32
N PRO A 283 -9.71 -20.99 -18.13
CA PRO A 283 -10.33 -19.99 -17.26
C PRO A 283 -10.17 -18.60 -17.89
N THR A 284 -11.13 -17.72 -17.68
CA THR A 284 -11.06 -16.30 -18.06
C THR A 284 -11.40 -15.50 -16.82
N PHE A 285 -10.47 -14.70 -16.32
CA PHE A 285 -10.61 -13.96 -15.06
C PHE A 285 -11.39 -12.66 -15.21
N ILE A 286 -12.21 -12.34 -14.20
CA ILE A 286 -13.32 -11.39 -14.33
C ILE A 286 -13.46 -10.58 -13.02
N GLY A 287 -12.89 -9.37 -12.88
CA GLY A 287 -13.22 -8.49 -11.74
C GLY A 287 -14.71 -8.10 -11.64
N LEU A 288 -15.13 -7.39 -10.58
CA LEU A 288 -16.54 -6.97 -10.43
C LEU A 288 -17.07 -6.25 -11.68
N GLY A 289 -16.23 -5.47 -12.36
CA GLY A 289 -16.59 -4.77 -13.61
C GLY A 289 -16.90 -5.67 -14.82
N THR A 290 -16.59 -6.96 -14.73
CA THR A 290 -16.85 -7.95 -15.79
C THR A 290 -17.96 -8.93 -15.42
N SER A 291 -18.53 -8.83 -14.20
CA SER A 291 -19.81 -9.45 -13.90
C SER A 291 -20.89 -8.81 -14.75
N THR A 292 -21.78 -9.63 -15.29
CA THR A 292 -22.87 -9.14 -16.15
C THR A 292 -23.89 -8.38 -15.33
N SER A 293 -24.60 -7.43 -15.94
CA SER A 293 -25.72 -6.75 -15.29
C SER A 293 -26.83 -7.71 -14.86
N LYS A 294 -26.90 -8.93 -15.44
CA LYS A 294 -27.82 -9.98 -15.01
C LYS A 294 -27.39 -10.59 -13.67
N GLU A 295 -26.13 -11.03 -13.56
CA GLU A 295 -25.55 -11.54 -12.31
C GLU A 295 -25.64 -10.48 -11.19
N ALA A 296 -25.39 -9.22 -11.52
CA ALA A 296 -25.56 -8.10 -10.58
C ALA A 296 -26.96 -8.05 -9.98
N LYS A 297 -28.00 -8.21 -10.82
CA LYS A 297 -29.38 -8.23 -10.36
C LYS A 297 -29.67 -9.43 -9.49
N GLU A 298 -29.13 -10.61 -9.83
CA GLU A 298 -29.25 -11.83 -9.02
C GLU A 298 -28.62 -11.65 -7.63
N TYR A 299 -27.42 -11.07 -7.54
CA TYR A 299 -26.76 -10.80 -6.26
C TYR A 299 -27.57 -9.85 -5.37
N PHE A 300 -28.17 -8.81 -5.97
CA PHE A 300 -28.99 -7.84 -5.25
C PHE A 300 -30.40 -8.37 -4.92
N MET A 301 -30.91 -9.37 -5.65
CA MET A 301 -32.12 -10.11 -5.28
C MET A 301 -31.87 -10.96 -4.03
N ASP A 302 -30.72 -11.63 -3.94
CA ASP A 302 -30.30 -12.37 -2.75
C ASP A 302 -29.37 -11.53 -1.84
N MET A 303 -29.87 -10.35 -1.47
CA MET A 303 -29.15 -9.42 -0.59
C MET A 303 -28.83 -10.04 0.77
N ARG A 304 -29.61 -11.04 1.23
CA ARG A 304 -29.38 -11.71 2.52
C ARG A 304 -28.08 -12.51 2.51
N ARG A 305 -27.75 -13.18 1.41
CA ARG A 305 -26.50 -13.96 1.28
C ARG A 305 -25.27 -13.09 1.03
N HIS A 306 -25.44 -11.97 0.31
CA HIS A 306 -24.32 -11.11 -0.10
C HIS A 306 -24.00 -10.03 0.94
N ARG A 307 -24.95 -9.70 1.82
CA ARG A 307 -24.75 -8.71 2.89
C ARG A 307 -24.20 -9.38 4.14
N ILE A 308 -23.06 -8.89 4.60
CA ILE A 308 -22.47 -9.25 5.87
C ILE A 308 -22.42 -8.03 6.78
N GLN A 309 -22.90 -8.19 8.01
CA GLN A 309 -22.88 -7.12 9.00
C GLN A 309 -21.65 -7.24 9.89
N PHE A 310 -20.94 -6.13 10.11
CA PHE A 310 -19.94 -6.11 11.16
C PHE A 310 -20.62 -5.90 12.51
N ARG A 311 -20.30 -6.77 13.47
CA ARG A 311 -20.77 -6.66 14.85
C ARG A 311 -19.61 -6.34 15.77
N TYR A 312 -19.76 -5.27 16.52
CA TYR A 312 -18.83 -4.94 17.60
C TYR A 312 -19.05 -5.87 18.81
N GLY A 313 -18.01 -6.59 19.20
CA GLY A 313 -17.98 -7.56 20.30
C GLY A 313 -17.31 -7.07 21.58
N GLY A 314 -16.65 -5.90 21.57
CA GLY A 314 -16.01 -5.32 22.76
C GLY A 314 -14.63 -4.72 22.47
N GLU A 315 -13.86 -4.41 23.52
CA GLU A 315 -12.57 -3.73 23.40
C GLU A 315 -11.52 -4.50 22.58
N GLU A 316 -11.66 -5.82 22.44
CA GLU A 316 -10.78 -6.63 21.60
C GLU A 316 -10.83 -6.21 20.12
N ASP A 317 -12.00 -5.75 19.65
CA ASP A 317 -12.16 -5.24 18.29
C ASP A 317 -11.40 -3.93 18.08
N ASP A 318 -11.48 -3.01 19.07
CA ASP A 318 -10.76 -1.74 19.02
C ASP A 318 -9.25 -1.99 19.05
N ASN A 319 -8.79 -2.92 19.88
CA ASN A 319 -7.38 -3.34 19.96
C ASN A 319 -6.89 -3.96 18.65
N ALA A 320 -7.68 -4.83 18.01
CA ALA A 320 -7.34 -5.44 16.74
C ALA A 320 -7.23 -4.39 15.62
N LEU A 321 -8.21 -3.47 15.53
CA LEU A 321 -8.19 -2.39 14.55
C LEU A 321 -7.04 -1.40 14.79
N ASP A 322 -6.74 -1.06 16.04
CA ASP A 322 -5.61 -0.19 16.36
C ASP A 322 -4.27 -0.87 16.04
N MET A 323 -4.11 -2.16 16.36
CA MET A 323 -2.94 -2.95 15.98
C MET A 323 -2.73 -2.96 14.46
N ALA A 324 -3.80 -3.15 13.68
CA ALA A 324 -3.71 -3.18 12.22
C ALA A 324 -3.26 -1.85 11.58
N PHE A 325 -3.72 -0.70 12.08
CA PHE A 325 -3.57 0.59 11.36
C PHE A 325 -2.71 1.65 12.06
N SER A 326 -2.24 1.43 13.28
CA SER A 326 -1.44 2.40 14.04
C SER A 326 0.07 2.29 13.75
N LYS A 327 0.75 3.38 13.38
CA LYS A 327 2.23 3.38 13.28
C LYS A 327 2.95 3.01 14.57
N LYS A 328 2.31 3.16 15.73
CA LYS A 328 2.95 2.89 17.02
C LYS A 328 3.01 1.40 17.34
N LYS A 329 2.17 0.58 16.70
CA LYS A 329 2.02 -0.86 16.95
C LYS A 329 2.74 -1.72 15.92
N ILE A 330 3.89 -1.26 15.43
CA ILE A 330 4.69 -2.02 14.44
C ILE A 330 5.18 -3.35 15.03
N GLU A 331 5.70 -3.35 16.25
CA GLU A 331 6.21 -4.58 16.88
C GLU A 331 5.08 -5.59 17.16
N GLU A 332 3.91 -5.11 17.62
CA GLU A 332 2.72 -5.95 17.77
C GLU A 332 2.30 -6.58 16.43
N ARG A 333 2.32 -5.82 15.32
CA ARG A 333 2.04 -6.36 13.98
C ARG A 333 3.05 -7.41 13.53
N LYS A 334 4.33 -7.22 13.84
CA LYS A 334 5.37 -8.21 13.51
C LYS A 334 5.11 -9.53 14.23
N ILE A 335 4.81 -9.47 15.53
CA ILE A 335 4.47 -10.65 16.34
C ILE A 335 3.21 -11.32 15.79
N TRP A 336 2.17 -10.53 15.51
CA TRP A 336 0.92 -11.00 14.93
C TRP A 336 1.12 -11.76 13.61
N LEU A 337 1.85 -11.16 12.66
CA LEU A 337 2.14 -11.80 11.37
C LEU A 337 3.05 -13.01 11.53
N THR A 338 4.03 -12.98 12.44
CA THR A 338 4.93 -14.10 12.69
C THR A 338 4.17 -15.31 13.25
N ASN A 339 3.28 -15.08 14.23
CA ASN A 339 2.44 -16.11 14.80
C ASN A 339 1.51 -16.72 13.75
N TRP A 340 0.88 -15.87 12.93
CA TRP A 340 0.03 -16.32 11.84
C TRP A 340 0.79 -17.14 10.79
N MET A 341 2.00 -16.72 10.40
CA MET A 341 2.84 -17.48 9.46
C MET A 341 3.27 -18.84 10.04
N ALA A 342 3.61 -18.89 11.34
CA ALA A 342 3.98 -20.12 12.03
C ALA A 342 2.80 -21.10 12.11
N GLU A 343 1.61 -20.60 12.44
CA GLU A 343 0.38 -21.39 12.46
C GLU A 343 0.04 -21.93 11.07
N ARG A 344 0.08 -21.08 10.04
CA ARG A 344 -0.16 -21.48 8.65
C ARG A 344 0.81 -22.56 8.20
N ARG A 345 2.10 -22.44 8.55
CA ARG A 345 3.11 -23.46 8.28
C ARG A 345 2.80 -24.77 8.99
N SER A 346 2.49 -24.73 10.29
CA SER A 346 2.13 -25.91 11.08
C SER A 346 0.90 -26.62 10.52
N ARG A 347 -0.16 -25.89 10.16
CA ARG A 347 -1.35 -26.46 9.52
C ARG A 347 -1.01 -27.16 8.20
N ARG A 348 -0.15 -26.55 7.38
CA ARG A 348 0.32 -27.14 6.12
C ARG A 348 1.12 -28.42 6.34
N GLU A 349 2.03 -28.44 7.31
CA GLU A 349 2.83 -29.63 7.64
C GLU A 349 1.95 -30.78 8.17
N ASN A 350 0.87 -30.45 8.88
CA ASN A 350 -0.11 -31.41 9.39
C ASN A 350 -1.25 -31.75 8.40
N GLY A 351 -1.25 -31.19 7.20
CA GLY A 351 -2.31 -31.41 6.19
C GLY A 351 -3.70 -30.87 6.59
N LEU A 352 -3.77 -29.95 7.54
CA LEU A 352 -5.01 -29.32 8.00
C LEU A 352 -5.47 -28.23 7.03
N THR A 353 -6.78 -28.01 6.95
CA THR A 353 -7.36 -26.94 6.14
C THR A 353 -7.05 -25.55 6.72
N GLU A 354 -6.86 -24.58 5.82
CA GLU A 354 -6.75 -23.17 6.20
C GLU A 354 -8.12 -22.67 6.70
N GLU A 355 -8.11 -21.85 7.75
CA GLU A 355 -9.33 -21.18 8.23
C GLU A 355 -9.82 -20.16 7.19
N TYR A 356 -11.14 -20.09 7.01
CA TYR A 356 -11.79 -19.13 6.13
C TYR A 356 -12.95 -18.46 6.86
N LEU A 357 -13.22 -17.21 6.48
CA LEU A 357 -14.15 -16.34 7.20
C LEU A 357 -15.61 -16.52 6.77
N TYR A 358 -15.84 -16.80 5.49
CA TYR A 358 -17.18 -16.80 4.88
C TYR A 358 -17.67 -18.21 4.61
N ASP A 359 -18.58 -18.66 5.46
CA ASP A 359 -19.37 -19.87 5.25
C ASP A 359 -20.77 -19.54 4.68
N LYS A 360 -21.53 -20.55 4.25
CA LYS A 360 -22.86 -20.41 3.65
C LYS A 360 -23.84 -19.63 4.53
N ASP A 361 -23.74 -19.80 5.85
CA ASP A 361 -24.65 -19.19 6.83
C ASP A 361 -24.06 -17.94 7.51
N THR A 362 -22.92 -17.43 7.02
CA THR A 362 -22.26 -16.27 7.63
C THR A 362 -22.96 -14.97 7.22
N HIS A 363 -23.70 -14.38 8.16
CA HIS A 363 -24.35 -13.07 7.99
C HIS A 363 -23.75 -11.96 8.86
N VAL A 364 -22.93 -12.34 9.85
CA VAL A 364 -22.34 -11.43 10.83
C VAL A 364 -20.88 -11.81 11.07
N VAL A 365 -20.00 -10.81 11.07
CA VAL A 365 -18.56 -10.96 11.30
C VAL A 365 -18.11 -9.96 12.37
N SER A 366 -17.20 -10.36 13.27
CA SER A 366 -16.60 -9.44 14.23
C SER A 366 -15.43 -8.68 13.60
N PHE A 367 -15.10 -7.48 14.11
CA PHE A 367 -13.96 -6.73 13.58
C PHE A 367 -12.63 -7.46 13.86
N LYS A 368 -12.51 -8.12 15.02
CA LYS A 368 -11.39 -9.00 15.36
C LYS A 368 -11.22 -10.15 14.37
N ASP A 369 -12.31 -10.85 14.02
CA ASP A 369 -12.25 -11.94 13.05
C ASP A 369 -11.85 -11.43 11.66
N PHE A 370 -12.42 -10.30 11.24
CA PHE A 370 -12.02 -9.67 9.98
C PHE A 370 -10.53 -9.34 9.94
N VAL A 371 -10.00 -8.72 11.00
CA VAL A 371 -8.56 -8.40 11.09
C VAL A 371 -7.73 -9.68 11.03
N ASN A 372 -8.03 -10.67 11.87
CA ASN A 372 -7.19 -11.86 12.06
C ASN A 372 -7.36 -12.96 11.02
N LYS A 373 -8.45 -12.98 10.24
CA LYS A 373 -8.73 -14.03 9.25
C LYS A 373 -8.72 -13.53 7.80
N GLU A 374 -9.03 -12.25 7.56
CA GLU A 374 -9.06 -11.68 6.20
C GLU A 374 -7.96 -10.63 5.98
N LEU A 375 -7.86 -9.61 6.84
CA LEU A 375 -6.86 -8.54 6.67
C LEU A 375 -5.42 -9.06 6.79
N VAL A 376 -5.18 -10.08 7.62
CA VAL A 376 -3.87 -10.74 7.75
C VAL A 376 -3.38 -11.32 6.41
N LEU A 377 -4.30 -11.84 5.59
CA LEU A 377 -3.98 -12.40 4.27
C LEU A 377 -3.43 -11.32 3.34
N PHE A 378 -4.05 -10.13 3.39
CA PHE A 378 -3.54 -8.96 2.70
C PHE A 378 -2.15 -8.58 3.21
N SER A 379 -1.97 -8.45 4.53
CA SER A 379 -0.68 -8.04 5.10
C SER A 379 0.45 -9.00 4.72
N ASN A 380 0.18 -10.30 4.69
CA ASN A 380 1.16 -11.29 4.23
C ASN A 380 1.41 -11.19 2.72
N CYS A 381 0.36 -11.10 1.89
CA CYS A 381 0.52 -10.93 0.44
C CYS A 381 1.29 -9.64 0.10
N ASP A 382 1.06 -8.57 0.87
CA ASP A 382 1.76 -7.31 0.72
C ASP A 382 3.27 -7.46 1.01
N ASN A 383 3.64 -8.27 2.00
CA ASN A 383 5.03 -8.62 2.25
C ASN A 383 5.61 -9.47 1.12
N GLU A 384 4.90 -10.51 0.68
CA GLU A 384 5.34 -11.41 -0.42
C GLU A 384 5.60 -10.65 -1.73
N ARG A 385 4.77 -9.66 -2.07
CA ARG A 385 4.93 -8.87 -3.30
C ARG A 385 5.94 -7.73 -3.16
N SER A 386 6.16 -7.23 -1.94
CA SER A 386 6.98 -6.03 -1.71
C SER A 386 8.42 -6.32 -1.31
N ILE A 387 8.65 -7.43 -0.59
CA ILE A 387 9.97 -7.86 -0.12
C ILE A 387 10.51 -8.92 -1.09
N PRO A 388 11.70 -8.73 -1.68
CA PRO A 388 12.30 -9.71 -2.58
C PRO A 388 12.80 -10.94 -1.83
N SER A 389 13.00 -12.03 -2.57
CA SER A 389 13.66 -13.22 -2.03
C SER A 389 15.17 -12.95 -1.87
N LEU A 390 15.77 -13.52 -0.81
CA LEU A 390 17.22 -13.44 -0.59
C LEU A 390 18.01 -14.12 -1.73
N VAL A 391 17.44 -15.16 -2.35
CA VAL A 391 18.15 -16.02 -3.30
C VAL A 391 18.41 -15.29 -4.62
N ASP A 392 17.39 -14.67 -5.20
CA ASP A 392 17.49 -13.97 -6.50
C ASP A 392 17.42 -12.44 -6.38
N GLY A 393 17.09 -11.90 -5.21
CA GLY A 393 16.89 -10.45 -5.03
C GLY A 393 15.68 -9.91 -5.79
N LEU A 394 14.77 -10.77 -6.27
CA LEU A 394 13.63 -10.38 -7.09
C LEU A 394 12.32 -10.46 -6.32
N LYS A 395 11.42 -9.52 -6.62
CA LYS A 395 10.01 -9.57 -6.26
C LYS A 395 9.25 -10.46 -7.25
N PRO A 396 8.08 -11.04 -6.87
CA PRO A 396 7.30 -11.90 -7.76
C PRO A 396 7.03 -11.30 -9.15
N GLY A 397 6.65 -10.01 -9.22
CA GLY A 397 6.43 -9.32 -10.50
C GLY A 397 7.68 -9.27 -11.39
N GLN A 398 8.86 -9.04 -10.81
CA GLN A 398 10.13 -9.06 -11.55
C GLN A 398 10.47 -10.48 -12.04
N ARG A 399 10.20 -11.49 -11.22
CA ARG A 399 10.43 -12.89 -11.54
C ARG A 399 9.51 -13.38 -12.67
N LYS A 400 8.25 -12.95 -12.68
CA LYS A 400 7.28 -13.19 -13.76
C LYS A 400 7.74 -12.60 -15.10
N VAL A 401 8.33 -11.40 -15.07
CA VAL A 401 8.95 -10.78 -16.26
C VAL A 401 10.09 -11.64 -16.78
N LEU A 402 11.05 -12.02 -15.92
CA LEU A 402 12.19 -12.86 -16.34
C LEU A 402 11.75 -14.24 -16.85
N PHE A 403 10.82 -14.89 -16.17
CA PHE A 403 10.26 -16.17 -16.60
C PHE A 403 9.71 -16.10 -18.03
N THR A 404 8.96 -15.04 -18.32
CA THR A 404 8.42 -14.81 -19.67
C THR A 404 9.53 -14.57 -20.69
N CYS A 405 10.56 -13.81 -20.33
CA CYS A 405 11.73 -13.58 -21.20
C CYS A 405 12.51 -14.87 -21.49
N PHE A 406 12.72 -15.73 -20.49
CA PHE A 406 13.38 -17.04 -20.67
C PHE A 406 12.53 -17.96 -21.55
N LYS A 407 11.22 -18.03 -21.29
CA LYS A 407 10.27 -18.88 -22.02
C LYS A 407 10.12 -18.48 -23.50
N ARG A 408 10.09 -17.18 -23.80
CA ARG A 408 9.98 -16.68 -25.18
C ARG A 408 11.30 -16.79 -25.94
N ALA A 409 12.43 -16.79 -25.24
CA ALA A 409 13.78 -16.81 -25.81
C ALA A 409 13.99 -15.78 -26.94
N ASP A 410 13.35 -14.62 -26.83
CA ASP A 410 13.33 -13.59 -27.87
C ASP A 410 14.75 -13.13 -28.21
N LYS A 411 15.18 -13.37 -29.46
CA LYS A 411 16.48 -12.90 -29.99
C LYS A 411 16.42 -11.46 -30.50
N LYS A 412 15.22 -10.91 -30.69
CA LYS A 412 14.97 -9.56 -31.18
C LYS A 412 14.41 -8.69 -30.05
N GLU A 413 14.56 -7.39 -30.21
CA GLU A 413 13.91 -6.40 -29.35
C GLU A 413 12.38 -6.52 -29.42
N VAL A 414 11.72 -6.29 -28.28
CA VAL A 414 10.26 -6.32 -28.14
C VAL A 414 9.79 -5.04 -27.48
N LYS A 415 8.63 -4.50 -27.90
CA LYS A 415 8.04 -3.32 -27.25
C LYS A 415 7.69 -3.64 -25.81
N VAL A 416 7.95 -2.72 -24.89
CA VAL A 416 7.65 -2.92 -23.45
C VAL A 416 6.16 -3.21 -23.23
N ALA A 417 5.26 -2.50 -23.92
CA ALA A 417 3.82 -2.77 -23.82
C ALA A 417 3.43 -4.18 -24.32
N GLN A 418 4.09 -4.69 -25.37
CA GLN A 418 3.83 -6.05 -25.88
C GLN A 418 4.39 -7.11 -24.94
N LEU A 419 5.57 -6.88 -24.38
CA LEU A 419 6.15 -7.77 -23.38
C LEU A 419 5.28 -7.82 -22.13
N ALA A 420 4.76 -6.69 -21.64
CA ALA A 420 3.87 -6.65 -20.48
C ALA A 420 2.59 -7.48 -20.71
N GLY A 421 1.95 -7.38 -21.87
CA GLY A 421 0.80 -8.22 -22.22
C GLY A 421 1.15 -9.71 -22.26
N ALA A 422 2.29 -10.07 -22.83
CA ALA A 422 2.77 -11.44 -22.85
C ALA A 422 3.10 -11.98 -21.44
N VAL A 423 3.66 -11.15 -20.55
CA VAL A 423 3.88 -11.51 -19.15
C VAL A 423 2.55 -11.74 -18.46
N GLY A 424 1.55 -10.88 -18.68
CA GLY A 424 0.20 -11.04 -18.17
C GLY A 424 -0.39 -12.41 -18.50
N GLU A 425 -0.32 -12.80 -19.78
CA GLU A 425 -0.81 -14.08 -20.26
C GLU A 425 0.02 -15.28 -19.78
N MET A 426 1.35 -15.23 -19.92
CA MET A 426 2.22 -16.40 -19.68
C MET A 426 2.51 -16.67 -18.21
N SER A 427 2.35 -15.68 -17.34
CA SER A 427 2.63 -15.79 -15.91
C SER A 427 1.41 -15.62 -15.00
N ALA A 428 0.20 -15.56 -15.58
CA ALA A 428 -1.06 -15.36 -14.86
C ALA A 428 -1.01 -14.13 -13.93
N TYR A 429 -0.60 -12.96 -14.43
CA TYR A 429 -0.48 -11.77 -13.61
C TYR A 429 -1.81 -11.00 -13.49
N HIS A 430 -2.27 -10.77 -12.25
CA HIS A 430 -3.61 -10.20 -11.99
C HIS A 430 -3.66 -8.70 -11.66
N HIS A 431 -2.52 -8.04 -11.41
CA HIS A 431 -2.48 -6.68 -10.85
C HIS A 431 -2.37 -5.54 -11.90
N GLY A 432 -2.82 -5.81 -13.13
CA GLY A 432 -2.87 -4.84 -14.22
C GLY A 432 -1.53 -4.56 -14.91
N GLU A 433 -1.59 -4.32 -16.22
CA GLU A 433 -0.38 -4.22 -17.05
C GLU A 433 0.48 -2.97 -16.78
N ALA A 434 -0.10 -1.88 -16.26
CA ALA A 434 0.65 -0.65 -15.97
C ALA A 434 1.77 -0.87 -14.95
N SER A 435 1.51 -1.69 -13.92
CA SER A 435 2.50 -2.08 -12.92
C SER A 435 3.60 -2.96 -13.52
N LEU A 436 3.24 -3.88 -14.42
CA LEU A 436 4.22 -4.70 -15.16
C LEU A 436 5.10 -3.86 -16.08
N MET A 437 4.53 -2.91 -16.82
CA MET A 437 5.29 -2.02 -17.69
C MET A 437 6.33 -1.22 -16.89
N SER A 438 5.95 -0.68 -15.72
CA SER A 438 6.89 -0.01 -14.82
C SER A 438 7.95 -0.98 -14.28
N THR A 439 7.58 -2.22 -13.96
CA THR A 439 8.52 -3.26 -13.51
C THR A 439 9.56 -3.58 -14.60
N ILE A 440 9.14 -3.72 -15.86
CA ILE A 440 10.03 -3.94 -17.00
C ILE A 440 10.99 -2.77 -17.19
N VAL A 441 10.49 -1.53 -17.11
CA VAL A 441 11.33 -0.32 -17.20
C VAL A 441 12.38 -0.32 -16.09
N ASN A 442 12.00 -0.58 -14.84
CA ASN A 442 12.93 -0.60 -13.71
C ASN A 442 14.00 -1.70 -13.82
N LEU A 443 13.67 -2.85 -14.40
CA LEU A 443 14.63 -3.94 -14.66
C LEU A 443 15.64 -3.60 -15.78
N ALA A 444 15.29 -2.65 -16.65
CA ALA A 444 16.11 -2.24 -17.79
C ALA A 444 16.97 -1.00 -17.53
N GLN A 445 16.62 -0.16 -16.55
CA GLN A 445 17.35 1.06 -16.21
C GLN A 445 18.82 0.81 -15.89
N ASP A 446 19.69 1.67 -16.41
CA ASP A 446 21.15 1.56 -16.33
C ASP A 446 21.88 2.87 -15.93
N PHE A 447 21.15 3.91 -15.53
CA PHE A 447 21.73 5.17 -15.07
C PHE A 447 22.33 5.05 -13.65
N VAL A 448 23.24 5.97 -13.30
CA VAL A 448 23.95 5.98 -11.99
C VAL A 448 22.96 5.97 -10.82
N GLY A 449 23.08 4.97 -9.94
CA GLY A 449 22.21 4.79 -8.78
C GLY A 449 20.95 3.94 -9.04
N SER A 450 20.81 3.36 -10.24
CA SER A 450 19.81 2.32 -10.55
C SER A 450 20.41 0.91 -10.38
N ASN A 451 20.49 0.10 -11.44
CA ASN A 451 21.02 -1.27 -11.40
C ASN A 451 22.51 -1.31 -11.74
N ASN A 452 23.30 -2.06 -10.98
CA ASN A 452 24.70 -2.36 -11.36
C ASN A 452 24.75 -3.31 -12.56
N ILE A 453 23.84 -4.29 -12.60
CA ILE A 453 23.61 -5.16 -13.75
C ILE A 453 22.13 -5.14 -14.08
N ASN A 454 21.78 -4.37 -15.11
CA ASN A 454 20.43 -4.36 -15.68
C ASN A 454 20.13 -5.69 -16.37
N LEU A 455 19.06 -6.36 -15.95
CA LEU A 455 18.70 -7.69 -16.46
C LEU A 455 18.07 -7.64 -17.85
N LEU A 456 17.52 -6.48 -18.20
CA LEU A 456 16.98 -6.14 -19.51
C LEU A 456 17.77 -4.98 -20.11
N LEU A 457 17.85 -4.91 -21.44
CA LEU A 457 18.51 -3.81 -22.14
C LEU A 457 17.52 -2.63 -22.33
N PRO A 458 17.95 -1.38 -22.06
CA PRO A 458 17.14 -0.19 -22.29
C PRO A 458 17.27 0.26 -23.76
N ILE A 459 16.36 -0.19 -24.64
CA ILE A 459 16.37 0.19 -26.06
C ILE A 459 15.37 1.33 -26.28
N GLY A 460 15.86 2.55 -26.15
CA GLY A 460 15.07 3.78 -26.18
C GLY A 460 15.27 4.58 -24.89
N GLN A 461 14.33 5.46 -24.57
CA GLN A 461 14.42 6.29 -23.38
C GLN A 461 13.76 5.58 -22.18
N PHE A 462 14.56 5.02 -21.27
CA PHE A 462 14.12 4.29 -20.07
C PHE A 462 14.18 5.13 -18.78
N GLY A 463 14.26 6.45 -18.94
CA GLY A 463 14.50 7.39 -17.87
C GLY A 463 15.99 7.63 -17.64
N THR A 464 16.29 8.74 -16.98
CA THR A 464 17.66 9.18 -16.71
C THR A 464 17.81 9.54 -15.24
N ARG A 465 19.04 9.85 -14.86
CA ARG A 465 19.37 10.36 -13.53
C ARG A 465 18.67 11.70 -13.21
N LEU A 466 18.24 12.48 -14.21
CA LEU A 466 17.64 13.79 -14.01
C LEU A 466 16.43 13.75 -13.06
N GLN A 467 15.59 12.72 -13.21
CA GLN A 467 14.39 12.52 -12.40
C GLN A 467 14.32 11.12 -11.76
N GLY A 468 15.46 10.42 -11.69
CA GLY A 468 15.52 9.07 -11.13
C GLY A 468 14.66 8.06 -11.89
N GLY A 469 14.64 8.15 -13.22
CA GLY A 469 13.89 7.23 -14.08
C GLY A 469 12.44 7.62 -14.35
N LYS A 470 11.89 8.66 -13.68
CA LYS A 470 10.50 9.12 -13.90
C LYS A 470 10.28 9.79 -15.24
N ASP A 471 11.35 10.27 -15.86
CA ASP A 471 11.40 10.83 -17.20
C ASP A 471 11.41 9.75 -18.29
N SER A 472 11.08 8.49 -17.95
CA SER A 472 10.93 7.39 -18.91
C SER A 472 9.86 7.68 -19.96
N ALA A 473 10.14 7.38 -21.22
CA ALA A 473 9.14 7.48 -22.28
C ALA A 473 8.02 6.44 -22.10
N SER A 474 6.86 6.70 -22.72
CA SER A 474 5.72 5.79 -22.64
C SER A 474 6.11 4.37 -23.10
N PRO A 475 5.67 3.29 -22.40
CA PRO A 475 5.93 1.88 -22.76
C PRO A 475 5.56 1.47 -24.19
N ARG A 476 4.76 2.28 -24.89
CA ARG A 476 4.36 2.08 -26.29
C ARG A 476 5.47 2.43 -27.29
N TYR A 477 6.42 3.28 -26.90
CA TYR A 477 7.49 3.80 -27.77
C TYR A 477 8.87 3.20 -27.50
N ILE A 478 9.02 2.47 -26.41
CA ILE A 478 10.30 1.91 -25.97
C ILE A 478 10.33 0.39 -26.13
N PHE A 479 11.53 -0.12 -26.38
CA PHE A 479 11.80 -1.52 -26.65
C PHE A 479 12.77 -2.07 -25.62
N THR A 480 12.72 -3.37 -25.39
CA THR A 480 13.64 -4.04 -24.49
C THR A 480 14.02 -5.41 -25.01
N GLN A 481 15.07 -5.96 -24.45
CA GLN A 481 15.58 -7.28 -24.76
C GLN A 481 16.24 -7.88 -23.52
N LEU A 482 16.23 -9.20 -23.39
CA LEU A 482 16.99 -9.88 -22.35
C LEU A 482 18.49 -9.58 -22.52
N ASN A 483 19.13 -9.04 -21.47
CA ASN A 483 20.56 -8.78 -21.51
C ASN A 483 21.32 -10.11 -21.64
N PRO A 484 22.30 -10.25 -22.55
CA PRO A 484 23.10 -11.46 -22.67
C PRO A 484 23.75 -11.91 -21.35
N VAL A 485 24.13 -10.95 -20.49
CA VAL A 485 24.68 -11.22 -19.16
C VAL A 485 23.67 -11.97 -18.27
N THR A 486 22.37 -11.70 -18.42
CA THR A 486 21.31 -12.36 -17.64
C THR A 486 21.29 -13.87 -17.87
N LYS A 487 21.57 -14.34 -19.09
CA LYS A 487 21.66 -15.79 -19.37
C LYS A 487 22.87 -16.46 -18.71
N ALA A 488 23.95 -15.71 -18.51
CA ALA A 488 25.11 -16.19 -17.77
C ALA A 488 24.87 -16.14 -16.25
N LEU A 489 24.09 -15.16 -15.78
CA LEU A 489 23.70 -15.05 -14.37
C LEU A 489 22.73 -16.14 -13.94
N PHE A 490 21.81 -16.54 -14.81
CA PHE A 490 20.80 -17.55 -14.56
C PHE A 490 20.98 -18.71 -15.56
N PRO A 491 21.80 -19.72 -15.23
CA PRO A 491 22.06 -20.84 -16.13
C PRO A 491 20.78 -21.63 -16.41
N SER A 492 20.51 -21.92 -17.67
CA SER A 492 19.31 -22.68 -18.08
C SER A 492 19.29 -24.11 -17.53
N VAL A 493 20.45 -24.66 -17.18
CA VAL A 493 20.56 -26.00 -16.59
C VAL A 493 19.95 -26.08 -15.19
N ASP A 494 19.98 -24.97 -14.45
CA ASP A 494 19.44 -24.91 -13.08
C ASP A 494 17.92 -24.95 -13.07
N GLU A 495 17.25 -24.61 -14.18
CA GLU A 495 15.79 -24.70 -14.29
C GLU A 495 15.25 -26.11 -13.95
N ASN A 496 16.05 -27.17 -14.13
CA ASN A 496 15.64 -28.53 -13.83
C ASN A 496 15.47 -28.81 -12.33
N VAL A 497 16.11 -28.02 -11.46
CA VAL A 497 16.03 -28.17 -10.00
C VAL A 497 15.18 -27.09 -9.33
N LEU A 498 14.69 -26.11 -10.10
CA LEU A 498 13.84 -25.05 -9.57
C LEU A 498 12.41 -25.56 -9.35
N ARG A 499 11.83 -25.18 -8.20
CA ARG A 499 10.42 -25.42 -7.91
C ARG A 499 9.55 -24.39 -8.62
N PHE A 500 9.05 -24.77 -9.80
CA PHE A 500 8.06 -23.98 -10.53
C PHE A 500 6.72 -23.97 -9.82
N LEU A 501 6.16 -22.78 -9.68
CA LEU A 501 4.80 -22.63 -9.21
C LEU A 501 3.87 -22.92 -10.38
N PHE A 502 2.65 -23.29 -10.02
CA PHE A 502 1.59 -23.42 -11.00
C PHE A 502 0.43 -22.55 -10.52
N GLU A 503 -0.28 -21.97 -11.47
CA GLU A 503 -1.47 -21.20 -11.21
C GLU A 503 -2.47 -21.55 -12.31
N GLU A 504 -3.68 -21.97 -11.94
CA GLU A 504 -4.69 -22.43 -12.90
C GLU A 504 -4.22 -23.54 -13.86
N ASN A 505 -3.40 -24.48 -13.39
CA ASN A 505 -2.76 -25.53 -14.22
C ASN A 505 -1.76 -25.01 -15.25
N GLN A 506 -1.49 -23.71 -15.28
CA GLN A 506 -0.42 -23.11 -16.05
C GLN A 506 0.85 -23.10 -15.22
N LYS A 507 1.94 -23.62 -15.80
CA LYS A 507 3.28 -23.47 -15.23
C LYS A 507 3.67 -21.98 -15.30
N ILE A 508 3.84 -21.37 -14.14
CA ILE A 508 4.27 -19.98 -13.98
C ILE A 508 5.74 -19.95 -13.52
N GLU A 509 6.21 -18.83 -12.97
CA GLU A 509 7.57 -18.65 -12.48
C GLU A 509 7.93 -19.59 -11.30
N PRO A 510 9.22 -19.87 -11.05
CA PRO A 510 9.63 -20.57 -9.84
C PRO A 510 9.52 -19.68 -8.61
N GLU A 511 9.62 -20.28 -7.42
CA GLU A 511 9.63 -19.49 -6.18
C GLU A 511 10.81 -18.51 -6.11
N TRP A 512 11.94 -18.94 -6.64
CA TRP A 512 13.14 -18.13 -6.88
C TRP A 512 13.95 -18.74 -8.00
N TYR A 513 14.73 -17.91 -8.70
CA TYR A 513 15.82 -18.39 -9.53
C TYR A 513 17.09 -18.56 -8.69
N CYS A 514 18.04 -19.36 -9.16
CA CYS A 514 19.35 -19.50 -8.53
C CYS A 514 20.38 -18.78 -9.40
N PRO A 515 20.76 -17.53 -9.07
CA PRO A 515 21.80 -16.84 -9.82
C PRO A 515 23.20 -17.37 -9.42
N VAL A 516 24.14 -17.34 -10.37
CA VAL A 516 25.56 -17.73 -10.12
C VAL A 516 26.28 -16.83 -9.11
N ILE A 517 25.78 -15.60 -8.91
CA ILE A 517 26.24 -14.65 -7.88
C ILE A 517 25.01 -14.05 -7.19
N PRO A 518 25.09 -13.64 -5.90
CA PRO A 518 23.95 -13.08 -5.17
C PRO A 518 23.51 -11.73 -5.77
N THR A 519 22.52 -11.79 -6.67
CA THR A 519 21.99 -10.61 -7.38
C THR A 519 21.35 -9.59 -6.45
N VAL A 520 20.87 -10.03 -5.28
CA VAL A 520 20.38 -9.15 -4.19
C VAL A 520 21.43 -8.16 -3.70
N LEU A 521 22.72 -8.54 -3.71
CA LEU A 521 23.83 -7.64 -3.36
C LEU A 521 24.29 -6.85 -4.58
N VAL A 522 24.23 -7.43 -5.78
CA VAL A 522 24.65 -6.74 -7.01
C VAL A 522 23.76 -5.52 -7.28
N ASN A 523 22.44 -5.72 -7.35
CA ASN A 523 21.48 -4.67 -7.71
C ASN A 523 20.82 -4.00 -6.50
N GLY A 524 21.16 -4.45 -5.29
CA GLY A 524 20.45 -4.05 -4.09
C GLY A 524 19.00 -4.53 -4.08
N ALA A 525 18.28 -4.13 -3.05
CA ALA A 525 16.87 -4.46 -2.87
C ALA A 525 16.19 -3.37 -2.04
N GLU A 526 15.00 -2.96 -2.44
CA GLU A 526 14.18 -2.06 -1.64
C GLU A 526 12.72 -2.47 -1.70
N GLY A 527 12.08 -2.51 -0.53
CA GLY A 527 10.70 -2.97 -0.40
C GLY A 527 10.11 -2.51 0.92
N ILE A 528 8.85 -2.08 0.89
CA ILE A 528 8.08 -1.71 2.06
C ILE A 528 6.83 -2.58 2.03
N GLY A 529 6.69 -3.45 3.01
CA GLY A 529 5.49 -4.25 3.22
C GLY A 529 4.76 -3.83 4.48
N THR A 530 3.90 -4.71 4.99
CA THR A 530 3.22 -4.48 6.27
C THR A 530 4.18 -4.79 7.42
N ALA A 531 4.48 -3.78 8.23
CA ALA A 531 5.35 -3.84 9.43
C ALA A 531 6.86 -4.10 9.17
N TRP A 532 7.23 -4.53 7.97
CA TRP A 532 8.63 -4.72 7.56
C TRP A 532 9.01 -3.83 6.38
N SER A 533 10.30 -3.48 6.34
CA SER A 533 10.94 -2.83 5.20
C SER A 533 12.31 -3.44 4.98
N THR A 534 12.74 -3.51 3.74
CA THR A 534 14.07 -3.96 3.35
C THR A 534 14.76 -2.88 2.54
N LYS A 535 16.06 -2.69 2.83
CA LYS A 535 16.94 -1.79 2.10
C LYS A 535 18.34 -2.40 2.07
N VAL A 536 18.73 -2.89 0.91
CA VAL A 536 20.04 -3.46 0.63
C VAL A 536 20.71 -2.58 -0.43
N PRO A 537 21.92 -2.04 -0.16
CA PRO A 537 22.64 -1.26 -1.15
C PRO A 537 23.22 -2.15 -2.26
N CYS A 538 23.65 -1.53 -3.35
CA CYS A 538 24.36 -2.22 -4.42
C CYS A 538 25.84 -2.39 -4.08
N TYR A 539 26.44 -3.48 -4.54
CA TYR A 539 27.85 -3.82 -4.36
C TYR A 539 28.50 -4.19 -5.69
N ASN A 540 29.84 -4.12 -5.72
CA ASN A 540 30.63 -4.41 -6.91
C ASN A 540 30.57 -5.91 -7.25
N PRO A 541 30.09 -6.29 -8.46
CA PRO A 541 30.03 -7.70 -8.86
C PRO A 541 31.37 -8.43 -8.80
N ARG A 542 32.48 -7.72 -9.05
CA ARG A 542 33.83 -8.33 -9.04
C ARG A 542 34.26 -8.73 -7.63
N GLU A 543 34.03 -7.86 -6.65
CA GLU A 543 34.33 -8.14 -5.23
C GLU A 543 33.43 -9.25 -4.68
N ILE A 544 32.16 -9.29 -5.09
CA ILE A 544 31.26 -10.40 -4.75
C ILE A 544 31.82 -11.73 -5.28
N VAL A 545 32.26 -11.78 -6.54
CA VAL A 545 32.86 -12.99 -7.13
C VAL A 545 34.13 -13.40 -6.40
N GLU A 546 34.99 -12.44 -6.03
CA GLU A 546 36.20 -12.72 -5.25
C GLU A 546 35.87 -13.33 -3.89
N ASN A 547 34.90 -12.77 -3.17
CA ASN A 547 34.46 -13.30 -1.88
C ASN A 547 33.79 -14.68 -2.02
N MET A 548 33.00 -14.91 -3.05
CA MET A 548 32.42 -16.23 -3.30
C MET A 548 33.50 -17.28 -3.56
N ARG A 549 34.53 -16.95 -4.36
CA ARG A 549 35.67 -17.84 -4.58
C ARG A 549 36.46 -18.08 -3.29
N ALA A 550 36.68 -17.04 -2.48
CA ALA A 550 37.32 -17.19 -1.18
C ALA A 550 36.52 -18.12 -0.25
N LEU A 551 35.20 -17.98 -0.20
CA LEU A 551 34.31 -18.86 0.58
C LEU A 551 34.35 -20.31 0.10
N ILE A 552 34.35 -20.53 -1.23
CA ILE A 552 34.50 -21.88 -1.82
C ILE A 552 35.86 -22.49 -1.46
N ASP A 553 36.92 -21.68 -1.41
CA ASP A 553 38.26 -22.08 -0.96
C ASP A 553 38.37 -22.25 0.57
N GLY A 554 37.30 -22.02 1.35
CA GLY A 554 37.30 -22.11 2.82
C GLY A 554 37.98 -20.94 3.52
N LYS A 555 38.12 -19.78 2.86
CA LYS A 555 38.69 -18.54 3.42
C LYS A 555 37.57 -17.59 3.87
N GLU A 556 37.88 -16.77 4.86
CA GLU A 556 36.97 -15.70 5.32
C GLU A 556 36.76 -14.64 4.23
N PRO A 557 35.52 -14.18 4.01
CA PRO A 557 35.21 -13.15 3.02
C PRO A 557 35.70 -11.77 3.49
N LYS A 558 36.14 -10.94 2.55
CA LYS A 558 36.51 -9.55 2.84
C LYS A 558 35.25 -8.70 3.05
N PRO A 559 35.28 -7.70 3.95
CA PRO A 559 34.19 -6.73 4.07
C PRO A 559 33.91 -6.05 2.71
N LEU A 560 32.63 -5.95 2.35
CA LEU A 560 32.19 -5.31 1.11
C LEU A 560 31.79 -3.85 1.37
N MET A 561 32.18 -2.96 0.48
CA MET A 561 31.77 -1.56 0.51
C MET A 561 30.68 -1.30 -0.55
N PRO A 562 29.62 -0.54 -0.23
CA PRO A 562 28.60 -0.20 -1.21
C PRO A 562 29.22 0.46 -2.44
N TRP A 563 28.78 0.03 -3.62
CA TRP A 563 29.34 0.47 -4.89
C TRP A 563 28.24 0.55 -5.95
N TYR A 564 28.25 1.64 -6.72
CA TYR A 564 27.28 1.90 -7.77
C TYR A 564 27.99 2.12 -9.09
N LYS A 565 27.53 1.44 -10.13
CA LYS A 565 28.11 1.52 -11.47
C LYS A 565 28.13 2.97 -11.98
N HIS A 566 29.31 3.41 -12.43
CA HIS A 566 29.61 4.75 -12.95
C HIS A 566 29.47 5.91 -11.93
N PHE A 567 29.29 5.62 -10.64
CA PHE A 567 29.34 6.67 -9.62
C PHE A 567 30.78 7.14 -9.40
N ARG A 568 31.00 8.46 -9.36
CA ARG A 568 32.33 9.06 -9.19
C ARG A 568 32.63 9.52 -7.76
N GLY A 569 31.60 9.79 -6.96
CA GLY A 569 31.76 10.27 -5.59
C GLY A 569 32.28 9.19 -4.63
N THR A 570 32.43 9.57 -3.37
CA THR A 570 32.98 8.69 -2.33
C THR A 570 31.87 8.10 -1.46
N ILE A 571 32.06 6.84 -1.04
CA ILE A 571 31.23 6.18 -0.04
C ILE A 571 32.11 5.81 1.13
N GLU A 572 31.84 6.43 2.28
CA GLU A 572 32.62 6.27 3.50
C GLU A 572 31.80 5.49 4.53
N GLN A 573 32.44 4.53 5.19
CA GLN A 573 31.84 3.79 6.28
C GLN A 573 32.02 4.57 7.58
N LEU A 574 30.92 4.90 8.26
CA LEU A 574 30.97 5.53 9.59
C LEU A 574 31.04 4.48 10.70
N ASP A 575 30.30 3.38 10.54
CA ASP A 575 30.33 2.22 11.43
C ASP A 575 29.87 0.95 10.69
N ASP A 576 29.70 -0.15 11.41
CA ASP A 576 29.32 -1.46 10.84
C ASP A 576 28.03 -1.46 10.00
N GLN A 577 27.15 -0.47 10.16
CA GLN A 577 25.85 -0.42 9.46
C GLN A 577 25.55 0.91 8.75
N ARG A 578 26.32 1.96 9.01
CA ARG A 578 26.08 3.31 8.49
C ARG A 578 27.15 3.72 7.49
N PHE A 579 26.69 4.18 6.34
CA PHE A 579 27.50 4.69 5.24
C PHE A 579 27.07 6.12 4.91
N VAL A 580 28.04 6.95 4.53
CA VAL A 580 27.81 8.29 3.98
C VAL A 580 28.21 8.27 2.51
N CYS A 581 27.35 8.81 1.67
CA CYS A 581 27.60 8.95 0.24
C CYS A 581 27.78 10.44 -0.07
N ASN A 582 28.98 10.81 -0.51
CA ASN A 582 29.35 12.17 -0.82
C ASN A 582 29.40 12.37 -2.33
N GLY A 583 28.87 13.51 -2.79
CA GLY A 583 29.11 14.00 -4.14
C GLY A 583 30.51 14.57 -4.28
N GLU A 584 30.87 14.97 -5.49
CA GLU A 584 32.12 15.67 -5.76
C GLU A 584 31.85 17.13 -6.05
N VAL A 585 32.63 17.99 -5.40
CA VAL A 585 32.58 19.44 -5.55
C VAL A 585 34.01 19.98 -5.59
N ALA A 586 34.29 20.83 -6.57
CA ALA A 586 35.58 21.47 -6.76
C ALA A 586 35.42 23.00 -6.69
N VAL A 587 36.33 23.67 -5.99
CA VAL A 587 36.40 25.13 -5.99
C VAL A 587 37.27 25.56 -7.16
N ILE A 588 36.69 26.21 -8.18
CA ILE A 588 37.44 26.68 -9.36
C ILE A 588 38.19 27.97 -9.02
N ASN A 589 37.51 28.92 -8.38
CA ASN A 589 38.10 30.15 -7.88
C ASN A 589 37.31 30.68 -6.67
N ASN A 590 37.67 31.85 -6.13
CA ASN A 590 37.04 32.42 -4.94
C ASN A 590 35.53 32.74 -5.10
N GLU A 591 35.01 32.74 -6.33
CA GLU A 591 33.63 33.11 -6.66
C GLU A 591 32.85 31.98 -7.36
N THR A 592 33.51 30.87 -7.70
CA THR A 592 32.92 29.79 -8.50
C THR A 592 33.25 28.41 -7.95
N ILE A 593 32.20 27.61 -7.82
CA ILE A 593 32.26 26.22 -7.37
C ILE A 593 31.60 25.37 -8.45
N GLU A 594 32.21 24.22 -8.76
CA GLU A 594 31.69 23.23 -9.71
C GLU A 594 31.27 21.97 -8.97
N ILE A 595 30.01 21.55 -9.15
CA ILE A 595 29.49 20.29 -8.63
C ILE A 595 29.54 19.27 -9.76
N THR A 596 30.50 18.34 -9.71
CA THR A 596 30.72 17.33 -10.76
C THR A 596 29.93 16.05 -10.53
N GLU A 597 29.53 15.78 -9.28
CA GLU A 597 28.78 14.58 -8.92
C GLU A 597 27.85 14.82 -7.72
N LEU A 598 26.63 14.27 -7.77
CA LEU A 598 25.67 14.29 -6.67
C LEU A 598 25.66 12.94 -5.94
N PRO A 599 25.29 12.89 -4.65
CA PRO A 599 25.09 11.62 -3.94
C PRO A 599 24.10 10.68 -4.65
N ILE A 600 24.24 9.38 -4.40
CA ILE A 600 23.32 8.36 -4.94
C ILE A 600 21.90 8.63 -4.46
N ARG A 601 20.93 8.48 -5.37
CA ARG A 601 19.50 8.82 -5.19
C ARG A 601 19.17 10.30 -5.01
N THR A 602 20.12 11.19 -5.25
CA THR A 602 19.88 12.61 -5.44
C THR A 602 19.78 12.91 -6.93
N TRP A 603 18.59 13.33 -7.37
CA TRP A 603 18.28 13.57 -8.79
C TRP A 603 18.48 15.03 -9.15
N THR A 604 19.02 15.31 -10.33
CA THR A 604 19.43 16.66 -10.75
C THR A 604 18.31 17.68 -10.66
N GLN A 605 17.11 17.34 -11.14
CA GLN A 605 15.97 18.27 -11.12
C GLN A 605 15.51 18.57 -9.70
N VAL A 606 15.42 17.54 -8.85
CA VAL A 606 15.02 17.69 -7.45
C VAL A 606 16.06 18.49 -6.69
N TYR A 607 17.35 18.24 -6.91
CA TYR A 607 18.44 18.98 -6.29
C TYR A 607 18.41 20.47 -6.69
N LYS A 608 18.16 20.75 -7.97
CA LYS A 608 18.00 22.12 -8.47
C LYS A 608 16.85 22.84 -7.75
N GLU A 609 15.67 22.23 -7.69
CA GLU A 609 14.47 22.86 -7.11
C GLU A 609 14.52 22.99 -5.58
N THR A 610 15.13 22.03 -4.89
CA THR A 610 15.08 21.96 -3.42
C THR A 610 16.32 22.52 -2.73
N VAL A 611 17.45 22.65 -3.44
CA VAL A 611 18.72 23.13 -2.88
C VAL A 611 19.18 24.40 -3.60
N LEU A 612 19.37 24.35 -4.92
CA LEU A 612 19.96 25.48 -5.65
C LEU A 612 19.02 26.69 -5.72
N VAL A 613 17.75 26.50 -6.08
CA VAL A 613 16.77 27.61 -6.17
C VAL A 613 16.59 28.32 -4.81
N PRO A 614 16.39 27.62 -3.68
CA PRO A 614 16.34 28.27 -2.38
C PRO A 614 17.63 28.99 -1.98
N MET A 615 18.80 28.49 -2.37
CA MET A 615 20.08 29.17 -2.13
C MET A 615 20.26 30.41 -3.02
N MET A 616 19.66 30.43 -4.21
CA MET A 616 19.73 31.53 -5.16
C MET A 616 18.74 32.65 -4.81
N ASP A 617 17.50 32.31 -4.49
CA ASP A 617 16.45 33.29 -4.23
C ASP A 617 16.41 33.76 -2.76
N GLY A 618 16.95 32.95 -1.84
CA GLY A 618 16.79 33.14 -0.39
C GLY A 618 15.37 32.84 0.10
N ASN A 619 15.17 32.87 1.40
CA ASN A 619 13.86 32.77 2.05
C ASN A 619 13.77 33.67 3.30
N ASP A 620 12.60 33.77 3.91
CA ASP A 620 12.36 34.62 5.10
C ASP A 620 13.31 34.33 6.29
N LYS A 621 13.99 33.18 6.30
CA LYS A 621 14.92 32.76 7.35
C LYS A 621 16.39 32.84 6.96
N GLN A 622 16.71 32.81 5.67
CA GLN A 622 18.08 32.79 5.16
C GLN A 622 18.22 33.62 3.89
N PRO A 623 19.16 34.58 3.82
CA PRO A 623 19.40 35.35 2.60
C PRO A 623 19.94 34.45 1.48
N ALA A 624 19.85 34.93 0.24
CA ALA A 624 20.50 34.30 -0.91
C ALA A 624 22.01 34.11 -0.65
N ILE A 625 22.51 32.92 -0.99
CA ILE A 625 23.89 32.46 -0.75
C ILE A 625 24.67 32.37 -2.06
N ILE A 626 23.99 32.11 -3.19
CA ILE A 626 24.59 31.99 -4.53
C ILE A 626 23.87 32.91 -5.51
N THR A 627 24.56 33.31 -6.58
CA THR A 627 24.06 34.23 -7.62
C THR A 627 23.84 33.54 -8.95
#